data_AF-A0A0D1M3L1-F1
#
_entry.id   AF-A0A0D1M3L1-F1
#
_cell.length_a   1.000
_cell.length_b   1.000
_cell.length_c   1.000
_cell.angle_alpha   90.00
_cell.angle_beta   90.00
_cell.angle_gamma   90.00
#
_symmetry.space_group_name_H-M   'P 1'
#
loop_
_entity.id
_entity.type
_entity.pdbx_description
1 polymer ?
#
loop_
_entity_poly.entity_id
_entity_poly.type
_entity_poly.pdbx_seq_one_letter_code
_entity_poly.pdbx_strand_id
1 'polypeptide(L)'
;MVTMWQAFKNFWRGYVNFTGQSTRAEYWWMALWQFIIWTVWVILLVASLVADASLHDIDDKVINHADFGDAVHFMFTSTPILAAVLILGAILYLAMILPNIALLIRRYRDAGTATWIAWVIWILSAVGGVVSNVNSDQHFAIAFSFTGLFGIISFILTVLPTDSLAGITGIGRPQNETPSSFNDDDNEL
;
A
#
# COMPACT_ATOMS: atom_id res chain seq x y z
N MET A 1 8.79 -14.89 18.59
CA MET A 1 8.57 -15.04 17.13
C MET A 1 7.10 -14.78 16.87
N VAL A 2 6.76 -13.90 15.92
CA VAL A 2 5.36 -13.61 15.59
C VAL A 2 4.88 -14.60 14.54
N THR A 3 3.73 -15.22 14.78
CA THR A 3 3.12 -16.15 13.82
C THR A 3 2.32 -15.39 12.75
N MET A 4 2.16 -16.01 11.58
CA MET A 4 1.43 -15.45 10.43
C MET A 4 0.02 -14.93 10.79
N TRP A 5 -0.66 -15.62 11.69
CA TRP A 5 -2.01 -15.25 12.14
C TRP A 5 -2.01 -14.11 13.17
N GLN A 6 -0.99 -14.05 14.03
CA GLN A 6 -0.81 -12.93 14.97
C GLN A 6 -0.51 -11.63 14.22
N ALA A 7 0.30 -11.68 13.16
CA ALA A 7 0.58 -10.53 12.30
C ALA A 7 -0.70 -9.95 11.69
N PHE A 8 -1.59 -10.80 11.18
CA PHE A 8 -2.89 -10.39 10.64
C PHE A 8 -3.77 -9.69 11.68
N LYS A 9 -3.88 -10.24 12.89
CA LYS A 9 -4.65 -9.58 13.96
C LYS A 9 -4.02 -8.25 14.37
N ASN A 10 -2.70 -8.17 14.43
CA ASN A 10 -1.98 -6.95 14.79
C ASN A 10 -2.11 -5.87 13.71
N PHE A 11 -2.21 -6.26 12.44
CA PHE A 11 -2.51 -5.37 11.32
C PHE A 11 -3.85 -4.66 11.50
N TRP A 12 -4.91 -5.43 11.77
CA TRP A 12 -6.25 -4.88 11.97
C TRP A 12 -6.47 -4.22 13.33
N ARG A 13 -5.74 -4.60 14.38
CA ARG A 13 -5.79 -3.91 15.69
C ARG A 13 -4.96 -2.62 15.70
N GLY A 14 -3.94 -2.56 14.86
CA GLY A 14 -2.99 -1.47 14.80
C GLY A 14 -3.31 -0.38 13.77
N TYR A 15 -4.37 -0.52 12.97
CA TYR A 15 -4.57 0.34 11.79
C TYR A 15 -4.69 1.84 12.08
N VAL A 16 -5.16 2.23 13.29
CA VAL A 16 -5.26 3.64 13.72
C VAL A 16 -4.11 4.05 14.67
N ASN A 17 -3.32 3.08 15.15
CA ASN A 17 -2.27 3.35 16.12
C ASN A 17 -0.92 3.52 15.41
N PHE A 18 -0.49 4.76 15.23
CA PHE A 18 0.78 5.05 14.56
C PHE A 18 2.00 5.01 15.48
N THR A 19 1.89 4.66 16.77
CA THR A 19 2.99 4.76 17.75
C THR A 19 3.63 3.42 18.14
N GLY A 20 3.07 2.28 17.74
CA GLY A 20 3.65 0.95 18.03
C GLY A 20 4.91 0.60 17.21
N GLN A 21 5.75 -0.30 17.74
CA GLN A 21 6.86 -0.93 17.01
C GLN A 21 6.35 -2.18 16.29
N SER A 22 6.83 -2.43 15.06
CA SER A 22 6.48 -3.62 14.29
C SER A 22 7.70 -4.52 14.10
N THR A 23 7.59 -5.79 14.45
CA THR A 23 8.68 -6.73 14.19
C THR A 23 8.78 -6.99 12.68
N ARG A 24 9.98 -7.22 12.17
CA ARG A 24 10.19 -7.43 10.72
C ARG A 24 9.39 -8.60 10.17
N ALA A 25 9.22 -9.65 11.00
CA ALA A 25 8.41 -10.80 10.67
C ALA A 25 6.94 -10.42 10.41
N GLU A 26 6.37 -9.50 11.19
CA GLU A 26 4.98 -9.04 10.99
C GLU A 26 4.78 -8.37 9.64
N TYR A 27 5.76 -7.56 9.20
CA TYR A 27 5.71 -6.94 7.87
C TYR A 27 5.69 -8.00 6.77
N TRP A 28 6.64 -8.95 6.80
CA TRP A 28 6.74 -9.97 5.76
C TRP A 28 5.53 -10.90 5.73
N TRP A 29 4.98 -11.26 6.90
CA TRP A 29 3.74 -12.04 6.96
C TRP A 29 2.57 -11.27 6.36
N MET A 30 2.47 -9.97 6.58
CA MET A 30 1.42 -9.14 5.98
C MET A 30 1.62 -8.93 4.48
N ALA A 31 2.86 -8.75 4.02
CA ALA A 31 3.17 -8.68 2.60
C ALA A 31 2.74 -9.97 1.87
N LEU A 32 2.93 -11.13 2.50
CA LEU A 32 2.49 -12.42 1.97
C LEU A 32 0.96 -12.53 1.94
N TRP A 33 0.27 -12.14 3.01
CA TRP A 33 -1.21 -12.07 3.00
C TRP A 33 -1.73 -11.15 1.90
N GLN A 34 -1.10 -9.99 1.73
CA GLN A 34 -1.46 -9.03 0.70
C GLN A 34 -1.27 -9.63 -0.70
N PHE A 35 -0.17 -10.35 -0.92
CA PHE A 35 0.09 -11.07 -2.16
C PHE A 35 -0.97 -12.14 -2.44
N ILE A 36 -1.34 -12.96 -1.45
CA ILE A 36 -2.38 -13.98 -1.60
C ILE A 36 -3.73 -13.34 -1.94
N ILE A 37 -4.15 -12.31 -1.20
CA ILE A 37 -5.45 -11.67 -1.40
C ILE A 37 -5.55 -11.07 -2.81
N TRP A 38 -4.51 -10.35 -3.25
CA TRP A 38 -4.48 -9.81 -4.61
C TRP A 38 -4.42 -10.89 -5.68
N THR A 39 -3.68 -11.97 -5.45
CA THR A 39 -3.63 -13.10 -6.40
C THR A 39 -5.01 -13.74 -6.58
N VAL A 40 -5.71 -14.00 -5.48
CA VAL A 40 -7.08 -14.56 -5.54
C VAL A 40 -8.03 -13.60 -6.24
N TRP A 41 -7.96 -12.31 -5.92
CA TRP A 41 -8.81 -11.30 -6.57
C TRP A 41 -8.53 -11.19 -8.08
N VAL A 42 -7.26 -11.23 -8.51
CA VAL A 42 -6.89 -11.22 -9.93
C VAL A 42 -7.42 -12.45 -10.66
N ILE A 43 -7.35 -13.63 -10.06
CA ILE A 43 -7.91 -14.85 -10.66
C ILE A 43 -9.42 -14.69 -10.88
N LEU A 44 -10.14 -14.17 -9.87
CA LEU A 44 -11.58 -13.89 -9.98
C LEU A 44 -11.88 -12.85 -11.06
N LEU A 45 -11.07 -11.78 -11.14
CA LEU A 45 -11.20 -10.73 -12.14
C LEU A 45 -11.02 -11.28 -13.57
N VAL A 46 -10.00 -12.10 -13.79
CA VAL A 46 -9.76 -12.69 -15.12
C VAL A 46 -10.92 -13.62 -15.49
N ALA A 47 -11.39 -14.45 -14.56
CA ALA A 47 -12.54 -15.32 -14.82
C ALA A 47 -13.81 -14.54 -15.15
N SER A 48 -14.09 -13.44 -14.43
CA SER A 48 -15.27 -12.60 -14.69
C SER A 48 -15.14 -11.79 -15.98
N LEU A 49 -13.94 -11.33 -16.35
CA LEU A 49 -13.69 -10.65 -17.63
C LEU A 49 -13.90 -11.59 -18.83
N VAL A 50 -13.43 -12.84 -18.74
CA VAL A 50 -13.64 -13.84 -19.81
C VAL A 50 -15.13 -14.14 -19.98
N ALA A 51 -15.88 -14.23 -18.88
CA ALA A 51 -17.32 -14.42 -18.93
C ALA A 51 -18.04 -13.21 -19.56
N ASP A 52 -17.65 -11.98 -19.21
CA ASP A 52 -18.26 -10.75 -19.73
C ASP A 52 -18.00 -10.57 -21.24
N ALA A 53 -16.77 -10.81 -21.68
CA ALA A 53 -16.38 -10.76 -23.09
C ALA A 53 -17.10 -11.80 -23.97
N SER A 54 -17.63 -12.86 -23.36
CA SER A 54 -18.42 -13.88 -24.06
C SER A 54 -19.91 -13.50 -24.21
N LEU A 55 -20.35 -12.44 -23.52
CA LEU A 55 -21.77 -12.05 -23.41
C LEU A 55 -22.05 -10.65 -23.98
N HIS A 56 -21.06 -9.76 -24.03
CA HIS A 56 -21.19 -8.41 -24.58
C HIS A 56 -20.43 -8.28 -25.91
N ASP A 57 -21.15 -7.87 -26.96
CA ASP A 57 -20.51 -7.38 -28.19
C ASP A 57 -19.71 -6.11 -27.85
N ILE A 58 -18.43 -6.09 -28.19
CA ILE A 58 -17.55 -4.95 -27.94
C ILE A 58 -17.98 -3.81 -28.87
N ASP A 59 -18.55 -2.73 -28.30
CA ASP A 59 -18.78 -1.48 -29.03
C ASP A 59 -17.42 -0.78 -29.23
N ASP A 60 -17.07 -0.50 -30.49
CA ASP A 60 -15.74 -0.01 -30.93
C ASP A 60 -15.33 1.37 -30.36
N LYS A 61 -16.18 1.99 -29.54
CA LYS A 61 -15.99 3.35 -29.00
C LYS A 61 -15.17 3.44 -27.72
N VAL A 62 -14.82 2.31 -27.08
CA VAL A 62 -14.22 2.30 -25.72
C VAL A 62 -12.69 2.51 -25.70
N ILE A 63 -12.04 2.62 -26.85
CA ILE A 63 -10.59 2.34 -26.93
C ILE A 63 -9.67 3.49 -26.44
N ASN A 64 -10.11 4.76 -26.35
CA ASN A 64 -9.14 5.87 -26.38
C ASN A 64 -9.10 6.87 -25.20
N HIS A 65 -9.74 6.63 -24.05
CA HIS A 65 -9.50 7.43 -22.84
C HIS A 65 -10.00 6.72 -21.59
N ALA A 66 -9.14 5.94 -20.92
CA ALA A 66 -9.49 5.29 -19.66
C ALA A 66 -9.46 6.30 -18.49
N ASP A 67 -10.50 7.13 -18.39
CA ASP A 67 -10.69 8.03 -17.25
C ASP A 67 -11.43 7.33 -16.10
N PHE A 68 -11.42 7.92 -14.90
CA PHE A 68 -12.16 7.40 -13.74
C PHE A 68 -13.67 7.24 -14.05
N GLY A 69 -14.23 8.15 -14.87
CA GLY A 69 -15.62 8.07 -15.32
C GLY A 69 -15.91 6.79 -16.11
N ASP A 70 -15.00 6.37 -16.97
CA ASP A 70 -15.14 5.18 -17.80
C ASP A 70 -14.99 3.91 -16.97
N ALA A 71 -14.09 3.90 -15.98
CA ALA A 71 -13.98 2.80 -15.03
C ALA A 71 -15.26 2.62 -14.21
N VAL A 72 -15.87 3.72 -13.75
CA VAL A 72 -17.14 3.67 -13.02
C VAL A 72 -18.28 3.24 -13.94
N HIS A 73 -18.37 3.78 -15.16
CA HIS A 73 -19.38 3.39 -16.13
C HIS A 73 -19.28 1.90 -16.47
N PHE A 74 -18.07 1.39 -16.72
CA PHE A 74 -17.81 -0.03 -16.96
C PHE A 74 -18.26 -0.92 -15.79
N MET A 75 -18.09 -0.48 -14.54
CA MET A 75 -18.63 -1.21 -13.39
C MET A 75 -20.16 -1.31 -13.40
N PHE A 76 -20.87 -0.31 -13.93
CA PHE A 76 -22.33 -0.30 -13.98
C PHE A 76 -22.92 -0.92 -15.26
N THR A 77 -22.16 -0.98 -16.36
CA THR A 77 -22.59 -1.59 -17.63
C THR A 77 -22.14 -3.03 -17.81
N SER A 78 -21.14 -3.48 -17.04
CA SER A 78 -20.70 -4.89 -17.05
C SER A 78 -21.75 -5.84 -16.50
N THR A 79 -21.55 -7.14 -16.75
CA THR A 79 -22.35 -8.21 -16.16
C THR A 79 -22.35 -8.11 -14.63
N PRO A 80 -23.44 -8.51 -13.95
CA PRO A 80 -23.54 -8.41 -12.48
C PRO A 80 -22.39 -9.09 -11.73
N ILE A 81 -21.82 -10.17 -12.30
CA ILE A 81 -20.69 -10.90 -11.73
C ILE A 81 -19.41 -10.06 -11.82
N LEU A 82 -19.10 -9.48 -12.98
CA LEU A 82 -17.92 -8.64 -13.15
C LEU A 82 -18.04 -7.37 -12.30
N ALA A 83 -19.19 -6.71 -12.31
CA ALA A 83 -19.48 -5.57 -11.46
C ALA A 83 -19.22 -5.86 -9.97
N ALA A 84 -19.71 -7.01 -9.47
CA ALA A 84 -19.49 -7.43 -8.09
C ALA A 84 -18.00 -7.66 -7.77
N VAL A 85 -17.23 -8.28 -8.67
CA VAL A 85 -15.79 -8.50 -8.49
C VAL A 85 -15.01 -7.18 -8.47
N LEU A 86 -15.39 -6.23 -9.33
CA LEU A 86 -14.79 -4.89 -9.38
C LEU A 86 -15.10 -4.08 -8.11
N ILE A 87 -16.35 -4.08 -7.66
CA ILE A 87 -16.77 -3.43 -6.41
C ILE A 87 -16.04 -4.06 -5.21
N LEU A 88 -15.94 -5.39 -5.16
CA LEU A 88 -15.16 -6.08 -4.13
C LEU A 88 -13.70 -5.63 -4.14
N GLY A 89 -13.08 -5.52 -5.32
CA GLY A 89 -11.72 -5.02 -5.47
C GLY A 89 -11.55 -3.59 -4.96
N ALA A 90 -12.50 -2.70 -5.30
CA ALA A 90 -12.50 -1.32 -4.82
C ALA A 90 -12.61 -1.23 -3.29
N ILE A 91 -13.49 -2.03 -2.68
CA ILE A 91 -13.64 -2.10 -1.23
C ILE A 91 -12.37 -2.64 -0.57
N LEU A 92 -11.81 -3.73 -1.10
CA LEU A 92 -10.56 -4.32 -0.60
C LEU A 92 -9.41 -3.32 -0.68
N TYR A 93 -9.28 -2.62 -1.81
CA TYR A 93 -8.29 -1.57 -2.00
C TYR A 93 -8.43 -0.48 -0.92
N LEU A 94 -9.62 0.10 -0.77
CA LEU A 94 -9.88 1.15 0.22
C LEU A 94 -9.62 0.69 1.66
N ALA A 95 -10.07 -0.52 2.01
CA ALA A 95 -9.87 -1.08 3.34
C ALA A 95 -8.38 -1.31 3.67
N MET A 96 -7.55 -1.57 2.66
CA MET A 96 -6.14 -1.86 2.81
C MET A 96 -5.23 -0.62 2.78
N ILE A 97 -5.71 0.54 2.33
CA ILE A 97 -4.91 1.78 2.31
C ILE A 97 -4.41 2.15 3.71
N LEU A 98 -5.34 2.32 4.66
CA LEU A 98 -5.02 2.76 6.02
C LEU A 98 -4.01 1.84 6.73
N PRO A 99 -4.23 0.52 6.80
CA PRO A 99 -3.31 -0.35 7.53
C PRO A 99 -1.96 -0.55 6.80
N ASN A 100 -1.90 -0.46 5.46
CA ASN A 100 -0.62 -0.45 4.73
C ASN A 100 0.21 0.80 5.05
N ILE A 101 -0.42 1.98 5.11
CA ILE A 101 0.25 3.22 5.53
C ILE A 101 0.74 3.09 6.97
N ALA A 102 -0.11 2.58 7.87
CA ALA A 102 0.27 2.38 9.27
C ALA A 102 1.47 1.45 9.43
N LEU A 103 1.54 0.35 8.67
CA LEU A 103 2.71 -0.54 8.67
C LEU A 103 3.99 0.14 8.15
N LEU A 104 3.89 0.89 7.05
CA LEU A 104 5.04 1.57 6.44
C LEU A 104 5.64 2.61 7.39
N ILE A 105 4.78 3.42 8.03
CA ILE A 105 5.22 4.44 8.99
C ILE A 105 5.96 3.79 10.17
N ARG A 106 5.43 2.69 10.72
CA ARG A 106 6.08 1.96 11.80
C ARG A 106 7.43 1.41 11.37
N ARG A 107 7.51 0.81 10.18
CA ARG A 107 8.76 0.21 9.68
C ARG A 107 9.85 1.26 9.44
N TYR A 108 9.48 2.41 8.87
CA TYR A 108 10.43 3.50 8.63
C TYR A 108 10.95 4.08 9.94
N ARG A 109 10.09 4.22 10.95
CA ARG A 109 10.52 4.60 12.30
C ARG A 109 11.43 3.54 12.92
N ASP A 110 11.11 2.25 12.75
CA ASP A 110 11.92 1.14 13.25
C ASP A 110 13.29 1.06 12.52
N ALA A 111 13.41 1.53 11.28
CA ALA A 111 14.68 1.66 10.56
C ALA A 111 15.55 2.84 11.06
N GLY A 112 15.04 3.63 12.00
CA GLY A 112 15.71 4.79 12.58
C GLY A 112 15.56 6.07 11.74
N THR A 113 14.63 6.12 10.78
CA THR A 113 14.38 7.32 9.97
C THR A 113 13.40 8.27 10.64
N ALA A 114 13.50 9.55 10.31
CA ALA A 114 12.56 10.55 10.78
C ALA A 114 11.15 10.31 10.18
N THR A 115 10.10 10.39 11.01
CA THR A 115 8.70 10.08 10.63
C THR A 115 8.19 10.87 9.42
N TRP A 116 8.73 12.06 9.16
CA TRP A 116 8.36 12.90 8.01
C TRP A 116 8.79 12.31 6.66
N ILE A 117 9.83 11.46 6.62
CA ILE A 117 10.32 10.82 5.39
C ILE A 117 9.28 9.83 4.84
N ALA A 118 8.51 9.19 5.71
CA ALA A 118 7.42 8.31 5.32
C ALA A 118 6.34 9.05 4.52
N TRP A 119 5.95 10.23 5.00
CA TRP A 119 4.98 11.09 4.33
C TRP A 119 5.50 11.63 3.01
N VAL A 120 6.78 12.01 2.94
CA VAL A 120 7.40 12.49 1.70
C VAL A 120 7.44 11.40 0.63
N ILE A 121 7.84 10.18 0.96
CA ILE A 121 7.84 9.06 0.00
C ILE A 121 6.42 8.76 -0.50
N TRP A 122 5.43 8.78 0.39
CA TRP A 122 4.04 8.52 0.02
C TRP A 122 3.47 9.61 -0.90
N ILE A 123 3.68 10.88 -0.55
CA ILE A 123 3.25 12.03 -1.35
C ILE A 123 3.94 12.03 -2.71
N LEU A 124 5.25 11.79 -2.76
CA LEU A 124 6.01 11.73 -4.02
C LEU A 124 5.53 10.58 -4.91
N SER A 125 5.20 9.42 -4.33
CA SER A 125 4.61 8.31 -5.08
C SER A 125 3.23 8.66 -5.63
N ALA A 126 2.40 9.38 -4.87
CA ALA A 126 1.07 9.82 -5.31
C ALA A 126 1.18 10.87 -6.44
N VAL A 127 2.08 11.84 -6.30
CA VAL A 127 2.33 12.88 -7.30
C VAL A 127 2.90 12.29 -8.58
N GLY A 128 3.80 11.31 -8.50
CA GLY A 128 4.33 10.59 -9.67
C GLY A 128 3.22 9.92 -10.49
N GLY A 129 2.24 9.32 -9.81
CA GLY A 129 1.04 8.78 -10.45
C GLY A 129 0.22 9.86 -11.17
N VAL A 130 -0.03 11.01 -10.53
CA VAL A 130 -0.80 12.11 -11.15
C VAL A 130 -0.06 12.73 -12.34
N VAL A 131 1.25 12.99 -12.22
CA VAL A 131 2.08 13.59 -13.28
C VAL A 131 2.14 12.68 -14.51
N SER A 132 2.11 11.37 -14.31
CA SER A 132 2.08 10.41 -15.41
C SER A 132 0.81 10.44 -16.24
N ASN A 133 -0.27 11.10 -15.80
CA ASN A 133 -1.51 11.25 -16.57
C ASN A 133 -1.48 12.46 -17.53
N VAL A 134 -0.42 13.28 -17.52
CA VAL A 134 -0.40 14.58 -18.22
C VAL A 134 0.18 14.50 -19.64
N ASN A 135 0.91 13.42 -20.03
CA ASN A 135 1.63 13.36 -21.33
C ASN A 135 1.44 12.04 -22.10
N SER A 136 0.49 12.01 -23.04
CA SER A 136 0.02 10.82 -23.80
C SER A 136 1.10 9.91 -24.40
N ASP A 137 2.30 10.43 -24.66
CA ASP A 137 3.37 9.68 -25.34
C ASP A 137 4.38 9.01 -24.38
N GLN A 138 4.34 9.31 -23.07
CA GLN A 138 5.32 8.81 -22.08
C GLN A 138 4.70 8.30 -20.77
N HIS A 139 3.37 8.13 -20.72
CA HIS A 139 2.61 7.71 -19.53
C HIS A 139 3.21 6.48 -18.83
N PHE A 140 3.62 5.47 -19.59
CA PHE A 140 4.21 4.25 -19.04
C PHE A 140 5.64 4.42 -18.52
N ALA A 141 6.49 5.19 -19.20
CA ALA A 141 7.90 5.29 -18.82
C ALA A 141 8.10 6.10 -17.53
N ILE A 142 7.36 7.20 -17.36
CA ILE A 142 7.51 8.11 -16.23
C ILE A 142 6.83 7.53 -14.96
N ALA A 143 5.63 6.96 -15.07
CA ALA A 143 4.94 6.31 -13.95
C ALA A 143 5.77 5.16 -13.35
N PHE A 144 6.25 4.25 -14.19
CA PHE A 144 7.05 3.10 -13.75
C PHE A 144 8.41 3.51 -13.19
N SER A 145 9.02 4.59 -13.70
CA SER A 145 10.32 5.05 -13.23
C SER A 145 10.25 5.70 -11.84
N PHE A 146 9.27 6.56 -11.58
CA PHE A 146 9.10 7.17 -10.25
C PHE A 146 8.60 6.15 -9.22
N THR A 147 7.52 5.42 -9.51
CA THR A 147 7.00 4.39 -8.60
C THR A 147 7.98 3.25 -8.39
N GLY A 148 8.74 2.86 -9.43
CA GLY A 148 9.77 1.84 -9.35
C GLY A 148 10.95 2.25 -8.46
N LEU A 149 11.50 3.45 -8.64
CA LEU A 149 12.61 3.95 -7.80
C LEU A 149 12.20 4.11 -6.33
N PHE A 150 11.02 4.69 -6.07
CA PHE A 150 10.49 4.80 -4.71
C PHE A 150 10.12 3.43 -4.11
N GLY A 151 9.64 2.49 -4.94
CA GLY A 151 9.40 1.11 -4.55
C GLY A 151 10.69 0.39 -4.14
N ILE A 152 11.80 0.63 -4.86
CA ILE A 152 13.11 0.09 -4.51
C ILE A 152 13.63 0.70 -3.20
N ILE A 153 13.52 2.03 -3.02
CA ILE A 153 13.90 2.69 -1.77
C ILE A 153 13.08 2.15 -0.59
N SER A 154 11.76 2.02 -0.76
CA SER A 154 10.86 1.41 0.24
C SER A 154 11.24 -0.04 0.56
N PHE A 155 11.58 -0.82 -0.46
CA PHE A 155 12.05 -2.19 -0.29
C PHE A 155 13.35 -2.25 0.51
N ILE A 156 14.34 -1.42 0.16
CA ILE A 156 15.61 -1.32 0.88
C ILE A 156 15.35 -0.94 2.35
N LEU A 157 14.57 0.11 2.61
CA LEU A 157 14.20 0.54 3.97
C LEU A 157 13.49 -0.57 4.75
N THR A 158 12.72 -1.42 4.07
CA THR A 158 12.01 -2.51 4.72
C THR A 158 12.92 -3.70 5.04
N VAL A 159 14.00 -3.90 4.28
CA VAL A 159 15.01 -4.94 4.56
C VAL A 159 16.00 -4.50 5.65
N LEU A 160 16.22 -3.18 5.81
CA LEU A 160 17.26 -2.63 6.68
C LEU A 160 17.20 -3.09 8.15
N PRO A 161 18.37 -3.20 8.81
CA PRO A 161 18.44 -3.40 10.25
C PRO A 161 17.71 -2.32 11.06
N THR A 162 17.17 -2.71 12.21
CA THR A 162 16.57 -1.77 13.18
C THR A 162 17.66 -0.77 13.58
N ASP A 163 17.33 0.52 13.57
CA ASP A 163 18.27 1.62 13.88
C ASP A 163 19.48 1.79 12.96
N SER A 164 19.50 1.19 11.77
CA SER A 164 20.64 1.35 10.84
C SER A 164 20.83 2.79 10.35
N LEU A 165 19.78 3.63 10.39
CA LEU A 165 19.81 5.01 9.92
C LEU A 165 19.78 6.04 11.06
N ALA A 166 19.77 5.60 12.32
CA ALA A 166 19.73 6.50 13.46
C ALA A 166 21.00 7.36 13.54
N GLY A 167 20.84 8.68 13.75
CA GLY A 167 21.97 9.62 13.81
C GLY A 167 22.59 10.05 12.47
N ILE A 168 22.06 9.61 11.33
CA ILE A 168 22.47 10.14 10.02
C ILE A 168 21.85 11.52 9.82
N THR A 169 22.68 12.55 9.68
CA THR A 169 22.24 13.93 9.45
C THR A 169 21.26 14.03 8.27
N GLY A 170 20.05 14.50 8.52
CA GLY A 170 19.01 14.76 7.51
C GLY A 170 18.07 13.59 7.20
N ILE A 171 18.42 12.33 7.54
CA ILE A 171 17.60 11.14 7.25
C ILE A 171 17.20 10.40 8.54
N GLY A 172 18.11 10.35 9.51
CA GLY A 172 17.93 9.66 10.77
C GLY A 172 17.15 10.46 11.81
N ARG A 173 16.49 9.75 12.73
CA ARG A 173 16.01 10.34 13.99
C ARG A 173 17.20 10.83 14.84
N PRO A 174 17.07 11.94 15.57
CA PRO A 174 18.13 12.42 16.47
C PRO A 174 18.41 11.36 17.55
N GLN A 175 19.68 11.14 17.91
CA GLN A 175 20.12 10.05 18.82
C GLN A 175 19.54 10.16 20.25
N ASN A 176 18.91 11.28 20.57
CA ASN A 176 18.44 11.65 21.90
C ASN A 176 16.99 11.20 22.15
N GLU A 177 16.31 10.67 21.13
CA GLU A 177 14.95 10.13 21.22
C GLU A 177 14.99 8.60 21.30
N THR A 178 15.38 8.08 22.47
CA THR A 178 14.96 6.71 22.83
C THR A 178 13.43 6.66 22.80
N PRO A 179 12.81 5.57 22.29
CA PRO A 179 11.36 5.45 22.33
C PRO A 179 10.97 5.61 23.79
N SER A 180 10.13 6.61 24.09
CA SER A 180 9.63 6.83 25.44
C SER A 180 9.12 5.50 25.97
N SER A 181 9.88 4.88 26.87
CA SER A 181 9.34 3.93 27.82
C SER A 181 8.25 4.72 28.54
N PHE A 182 7.02 4.46 28.12
CA PHE A 182 5.85 4.96 28.81
C PHE A 182 6.04 4.62 30.29
N ASN A 183 6.01 5.66 31.10
CA ASN A 183 6.14 5.62 32.54
C ASN A 183 5.15 4.58 33.08
N ASP A 184 5.65 3.42 33.52
CA ASP A 184 4.85 2.43 34.27
C ASP A 184 4.68 2.87 35.75
N ASP A 185 5.02 4.12 36.09
CA ASP A 185 5.00 4.65 37.46
C ASP A 185 3.68 5.35 37.85
N ASP A 186 2.66 5.35 37.00
CA ASP A 186 1.42 6.11 37.24
C ASP A 186 0.26 5.23 37.78
N ASN A 187 0.54 4.00 38.24
CA ASN A 187 -0.45 3.04 38.75
C ASN A 187 -0.25 2.64 40.23
N GLU A 188 0.29 3.54 41.04
CA GLU A 188 0.11 3.49 42.49
C GLU A 188 -0.48 4.82 42.97
N LEU A 189 -1.79 4.86 43.16
CA LEU A 189 -2.53 5.53 44.25
C LEU A 189 -4.03 5.14 44.19
#